data_AF-A0AAE1PUK0-F1
#
_entry.id   AF-A0AAE1PUK0-F1
#
_cell.length_a   1.000
_cell.length_b   1.000
_cell.length_c   1.000
_cell.angle_alpha   90.00
_cell.angle_beta   90.00
_cell.angle_gamma   90.00
#
_symmetry.space_group_name_H-M   'P 1'
#
loop_
_entity.id
_entity.type
_entity.pdbx_description
1 polymer ?
#
loop_
_entity_poly.entity_id
_entity_poly.type
_entity_poly.pdbx_seq_one_letter_code
_entity_poly.pdbx_strand_id
1 'polypeptide(L)'
;MLTLVLFTSVLNNVANLLFTSPTHYALDTIITVDRKSYVLDTIFIVVGSVFVLINNINMGAQLDLAIIKSVLRKPLGPICGFISQFAVMPVATFVMGSFLFTDPLHRLGLFTLGCCPGGTSSNFWTLMFNGDINLSITMTAISTVAAMGMMPMWLFTLGRKLLESNANLKIPFGNLATSLVTLTLPIGIGIFIRKKRLAWAEWGAKVIKPFSFFILLFFMGVGSYNSYKVILMMTWQMVVAGLLVVTSGYTLGAVLAKLTCLPPKQVIAVSIETALQNPGVAFVLLKLSLESPYSDLAAVPIVATLFVSGPPLMLTYLVYASLRHFCGCCPDSKPADAEPKHQEAATELITGQTNVKVGSV
;
A
#
# COMPACT_ATOMS: atom_id res chain seq x y z
N MET A 1 -1.16 -26.22 7.70
CA MET A 1 -0.10 -26.60 8.67
C MET A 1 1.18 -25.81 8.43
N LEU A 2 1.75 -25.81 7.22
CA LEU A 2 2.95 -25.02 6.87
C LEU A 2 2.79 -23.50 7.06
N THR A 3 1.64 -22.93 6.71
CA THR A 3 1.33 -21.49 6.87
C THR A 3 1.22 -21.07 8.33
N LEU A 4 0.65 -21.94 9.17
CA LEU A 4 0.54 -21.70 10.61
C LEU A 4 1.92 -21.82 11.27
N VAL A 5 2.73 -22.80 10.86
CA VAL A 5 4.11 -22.99 11.28
C VAL A 5 4.99 -21.81 10.86
N LEU A 6 4.83 -21.28 9.64
CA LEU A 6 5.54 -20.09 9.17
C LEU A 6 5.08 -18.84 9.91
N PHE A 7 3.78 -18.67 10.17
CA PHE A 7 3.26 -17.55 10.94
C PHE A 7 3.75 -17.59 12.40
N THR A 8 3.73 -18.76 13.04
CA THR A 8 4.31 -18.95 14.39
C THR A 8 5.82 -18.84 14.39
N SER A 9 6.52 -19.24 13.32
CA SER A 9 7.97 -19.11 13.19
C SER A 9 8.37 -17.65 12.94
N VAL A 10 7.58 -16.89 12.18
CA VAL A 10 7.74 -15.44 12.01
C VAL A 10 7.45 -14.71 13.31
N LEU A 11 6.37 -15.05 14.03
CA LEU A 11 6.09 -14.48 15.34
C LEU A 11 7.16 -14.83 16.38
N ASN A 12 7.64 -16.09 16.40
CA ASN A 12 8.73 -16.51 17.28
C ASN A 12 10.05 -15.86 16.91
N ASN A 13 10.34 -15.67 15.62
CA ASN A 13 11.55 -14.97 15.18
C ASN A 13 11.46 -13.48 15.48
N VAL A 14 10.29 -12.84 15.32
CA VAL A 14 10.05 -11.46 15.71
C VAL A 14 10.16 -11.30 17.23
N ALA A 15 9.59 -12.22 18.01
CA ALA A 15 9.74 -12.23 19.47
C ALA A 15 11.22 -12.42 19.86
N ASN A 16 11.92 -13.39 19.27
CA ASN A 16 13.35 -13.58 19.52
C ASN A 16 14.16 -12.33 19.13
N LEU A 17 13.89 -11.70 17.98
CA LEU A 17 14.54 -10.47 17.54
C LEU A 17 14.26 -9.25 18.43
N LEU A 18 13.11 -9.21 19.12
CA LEU A 18 12.78 -8.16 20.08
C LEU A 18 13.48 -8.37 21.43
N PHE A 19 13.92 -9.60 21.75
CA PHE A 19 14.49 -9.96 23.05
C PHE A 19 15.96 -10.42 23.03
N THR A 20 16.58 -10.62 21.86
CA THR A 20 18.01 -10.92 21.74
C THR A 20 18.78 -9.77 21.09
N SER A 21 19.82 -9.27 21.77
CA SER A 21 20.73 -8.23 21.28
C SER A 21 21.35 -8.60 19.94
N PRO A 22 21.63 -7.62 19.05
CA PRO A 22 22.17 -7.90 17.72
C PRO A 22 23.61 -8.40 17.87
N THR A 23 23.83 -9.70 17.67
CA THR A 23 25.18 -10.17 17.38
C THR A 23 25.63 -9.54 16.08
N HIS A 24 26.68 -8.72 16.17
CA HIS A 24 27.40 -8.16 15.04
C HIS A 24 27.73 -9.26 14.02
N TYR A 25 26.98 -9.33 12.92
CA TYR A 25 27.45 -10.02 11.72
C TYR A 25 28.45 -9.10 11.03
N ALA A 26 29.67 -9.11 11.56
CA ALA A 26 30.81 -8.51 10.92
C ALA A 26 31.10 -9.25 9.59
N LEU A 27 31.17 -8.43 8.55
CA LEU A 27 31.76 -8.62 7.23
C LEU A 27 32.81 -9.74 7.14
N ASP A 28 32.51 -10.80 6.38
CA ASP A 28 33.44 -11.51 5.46
C ASP A 28 32.90 -12.80 4.83
N THR A 29 31.62 -13.13 4.99
CA THR A 29 31.02 -14.21 4.19
C THR A 29 30.75 -13.72 2.77
N ILE A 30 31.56 -14.20 1.81
CA ILE A 30 31.19 -14.28 0.40
C ILE A 30 29.81 -14.94 0.36
N ILE A 31 28.78 -14.15 0.06
CA ILE A 31 27.43 -14.68 -0.13
C ILE A 31 27.46 -15.43 -1.46
N THR A 32 27.88 -16.70 -1.44
CA THR A 32 27.67 -17.60 -2.57
C THR A 32 26.17 -17.79 -2.70
N VAL A 33 25.58 -17.10 -3.67
CA VAL A 33 24.16 -17.21 -4.02
C VAL A 33 23.95 -18.59 -4.67
N ASP A 34 23.82 -19.63 -3.85
CA ASP A 34 23.36 -20.94 -4.32
C ASP A 34 21.87 -20.82 -4.69
N ARG A 35 21.60 -20.68 -5.99
CA ARG A 35 20.26 -20.41 -6.53
C ARG A 35 19.78 -21.64 -7.31
N LYS A 36 19.26 -22.64 -6.60
CA LYS A 36 18.60 -23.80 -7.21
C LYS A 36 17.23 -23.50 -7.88
N SER A 37 16.72 -22.26 -7.90
CA SER A 37 15.41 -21.97 -8.54
C SER A 37 15.25 -20.53 -9.06
N TYR A 38 16.07 -20.13 -10.03
CA TYR A 38 15.86 -18.90 -10.83
C TYR A 38 14.45 -18.84 -11.46
N VAL A 39 13.92 -19.99 -11.87
CA VAL A 39 12.59 -20.12 -12.48
C VAL A 39 11.48 -19.71 -11.51
N LEU A 40 11.57 -20.10 -10.24
CA LEU A 40 10.53 -19.85 -9.24
C LEU A 40 10.45 -18.37 -8.84
N ASP A 41 11.61 -17.71 -8.71
CA ASP A 41 11.70 -16.25 -8.51
C ASP A 41 11.16 -15.49 -9.72
N THR A 42 11.48 -15.92 -10.93
CA THR A 42 10.94 -15.33 -12.16
C THR A 42 9.43 -15.46 -12.23
N ILE A 43 8.88 -16.65 -11.96
CA ILE A 43 7.42 -16.88 -11.91
C ILE A 43 6.79 -15.96 -10.87
N PHE A 44 7.38 -15.86 -9.68
CA PHE A 44 6.88 -15.01 -8.60
C PHE A 44 6.79 -13.53 -9.01
N ILE A 45 7.87 -12.99 -9.61
CA ILE A 45 7.92 -11.59 -10.07
C ILE A 45 6.91 -11.36 -11.20
N VAL A 46 6.81 -12.28 -12.17
CA VAL A 46 5.88 -12.14 -13.31
C VAL A 46 4.43 -12.17 -12.82
N VAL A 47 4.07 -13.16 -12.00
CA VAL A 47 2.72 -13.26 -11.42
C VAL A 47 2.38 -12.02 -10.60
N GLY A 48 3.33 -11.53 -9.79
CA GLY A 48 3.12 -10.34 -9.00
C GLY A 48 2.99 -9.06 -9.81
N SER A 49 3.79 -8.92 -10.86
CA SER A 49 3.69 -7.79 -11.79
C SER A 49 2.34 -7.79 -12.49
N VAL A 50 1.91 -8.94 -13.04
CA VAL A 50 0.60 -9.09 -13.68
C VAL A 50 -0.53 -8.76 -12.71
N PHE A 51 -0.43 -9.22 -11.46
CA PHE A 51 -1.42 -8.88 -10.44
C PHE A 51 -1.51 -7.38 -10.16
N VAL A 52 -0.37 -6.69 -9.98
CA VAL A 52 -0.35 -5.24 -9.79
C VAL A 52 -0.93 -4.51 -11.00
N LEU A 53 -0.60 -4.95 -12.22
CA LEU A 53 -1.17 -4.38 -13.45
C LEU A 53 -2.70 -4.53 -13.49
N ILE A 54 -3.23 -5.74 -13.25
CA ILE A 54 -4.68 -6.00 -13.25
C ILE A 54 -5.37 -5.18 -12.16
N ASN A 55 -4.78 -5.09 -10.97
CA ASN A 55 -5.32 -4.29 -9.87
C ASN A 55 -5.34 -2.80 -10.20
N ASN A 56 -4.29 -2.29 -10.88
CA ASN A 56 -4.23 -0.91 -11.35
C ASN A 56 -5.28 -0.62 -12.44
N ILE A 57 -5.54 -1.55 -13.36
CA ILE A 57 -6.67 -1.43 -14.32
C ILE A 57 -7.99 -1.37 -13.58
N ASN A 58 -8.22 -2.31 -12.67
CA ASN A 58 -9.47 -2.36 -11.92
C ASN A 58 -9.69 -1.10 -11.08
N MET A 59 -8.64 -0.61 -10.42
CA MET A 59 -8.71 0.65 -9.68
C MET A 59 -9.08 1.82 -10.61
N GLY A 60 -8.44 1.91 -11.78
CA GLY A 60 -8.80 2.90 -12.81
C GLY A 60 -10.26 2.77 -13.29
N ALA A 61 -10.76 1.54 -13.43
CA ALA A 61 -12.13 1.27 -13.84
C ALA A 61 -13.17 1.65 -12.77
N GLN A 62 -12.77 1.64 -11.49
CA GLN A 62 -13.60 2.07 -10.36
C GLN A 62 -13.64 3.59 -10.16
N LEU A 63 -12.85 4.37 -10.91
CA LEU A 63 -12.84 5.83 -10.82
C LEU A 63 -14.05 6.49 -11.46
N ASP A 64 -14.94 7.04 -10.63
CA ASP A 64 -16.03 7.87 -11.13
C ASP A 64 -15.56 9.30 -11.42
N LEU A 65 -15.44 9.63 -12.71
CA LEU A 65 -15.04 10.97 -13.14
C LEU A 65 -16.01 12.07 -12.68
N ALA A 66 -17.29 11.76 -12.47
CA ALA A 66 -18.26 12.73 -11.95
C ALA A 66 -18.02 13.01 -10.47
N ILE A 67 -17.74 11.97 -9.67
CA ILE A 67 -17.39 12.12 -8.25
C ILE A 67 -16.08 12.91 -8.12
N ILE A 68 -15.04 12.55 -8.87
CA ILE A 68 -13.76 13.26 -8.88
C ILE A 68 -13.98 14.74 -9.21
N LYS A 69 -14.75 15.05 -10.26
CA LYS A 69 -15.05 16.43 -10.65
C LYS A 69 -15.80 17.18 -9.54
N SER A 70 -16.71 16.52 -8.82
CA SER A 70 -17.45 17.13 -7.72
C SER A 70 -16.56 17.44 -6.52
N VAL A 71 -15.65 16.52 -6.16
CA VAL A 71 -14.71 16.68 -5.04
C VAL A 71 -13.67 17.76 -5.37
N LEU A 72 -13.22 17.84 -6.63
CA LEU A 72 -12.32 18.89 -7.10
C LEU A 72 -12.91 20.31 -7.04
N ARG A 73 -14.24 20.48 -6.89
CA ARG A 73 -14.84 21.80 -6.61
C ARG A 73 -14.49 22.31 -5.21
N LYS A 74 -14.12 21.43 -4.29
CA LYS A 74 -13.64 21.76 -2.94
C LYS A 74 -12.19 21.27 -2.79
N PRO A 75 -11.22 22.00 -3.37
CA PRO A 75 -9.90 21.46 -3.65
C PRO A 75 -9.01 21.27 -2.42
N LEU A 76 -9.35 21.85 -1.26
CA LEU A 76 -8.51 21.78 -0.06
C LEU A 76 -8.22 20.34 0.39
N GLY A 77 -9.23 19.46 0.36
CA GLY A 77 -9.06 18.05 0.70
C GLY A 77 -8.08 17.35 -0.24
N PRO A 78 -8.34 17.32 -1.56
CA PRO A 78 -7.43 16.73 -2.56
C PRO A 78 -6.01 17.31 -2.54
N ILE A 79 -5.85 18.63 -2.35
CA ILE A 79 -4.54 19.28 -2.24
C ILE A 79 -3.80 18.80 -0.99
N CYS A 80 -4.47 18.72 0.16
CA CYS A 80 -3.86 18.17 1.37
C CYS A 80 -3.42 16.72 1.18
N GLY A 81 -4.28 15.88 0.59
CA GLY A 81 -3.94 14.51 0.22
C GLY A 81 -2.69 14.47 -0.65
N PHE A 82 -2.65 15.25 -1.74
CA PHE A 82 -1.51 15.31 -2.64
C PHE A 82 -0.21 15.73 -1.96
N ILE A 83 -0.24 16.80 -1.16
CA ILE A 83 0.93 17.30 -0.43
C ILE A 83 1.40 16.29 0.61
N SER A 84 0.46 15.68 1.36
CA SER A 84 0.80 14.65 2.34
C SER A 84 1.49 13.45 1.66
N GLN A 85 0.99 13.06 0.48
CA GLN A 85 1.45 11.87 -0.22
C GLN A 85 2.80 12.07 -0.90
N PHE A 86 3.01 13.20 -1.59
CA PHE A 86 4.19 13.40 -2.42
C PHE A 86 5.13 14.49 -1.94
N ALA A 87 4.87 15.12 -0.79
CA ALA A 87 5.86 15.97 -0.13
C ALA A 87 6.20 15.43 1.25
N VAL A 88 5.19 15.19 2.10
CA VAL A 88 5.42 14.79 3.49
C VAL A 88 6.00 13.38 3.58
N MET A 89 5.36 12.39 2.95
CA MET A 89 5.78 10.99 3.08
C MET A 89 7.17 10.70 2.48
N PRO A 90 7.54 11.16 1.28
CA PRO A 90 8.89 10.96 0.75
C PRO A 90 9.97 11.56 1.64
N VAL A 91 9.74 12.78 2.15
CA VAL A 91 10.70 13.43 3.06
C VAL A 91 10.77 12.70 4.39
N ALA A 92 9.64 12.28 4.96
CA ALA A 92 9.60 11.53 6.21
C ALA A 92 10.36 10.21 6.09
N THR A 93 10.11 9.42 5.04
CA THR A 93 10.80 8.13 4.83
C THR A 93 12.27 8.29 4.48
N PHE A 94 12.66 9.36 3.77
CA PHE A 94 14.06 9.69 3.52
C PHE A 94 14.81 9.97 4.83
N VAL A 95 14.23 10.80 5.69
CA VAL A 95 14.81 11.15 7.00
C VAL A 95 14.87 9.91 7.90
N MET A 96 13.76 9.17 8.03
CA MET A 96 13.71 7.93 8.82
C MET A 96 14.73 6.90 8.34
N GLY A 97 14.81 6.65 7.03
CA GLY A 97 15.77 5.71 6.46
C GLY A 97 17.21 6.11 6.78
N SER A 98 17.52 7.41 6.67
CA SER A 98 18.87 7.93 6.95
C SER A 98 19.30 7.71 8.41
N PHE A 99 18.36 7.78 9.36
CA PHE A 99 18.64 7.55 10.78
C PHE A 99 18.60 6.06 11.18
N LEU A 100 17.70 5.27 10.60
CA LEU A 100 17.44 3.89 11.04
C LEU A 100 18.33 2.85 10.36
N PHE A 101 18.78 3.11 9.14
CA PHE A 101 19.53 2.14 8.34
C PHE A 101 20.91 2.67 7.99
N THR A 102 21.90 1.78 8.02
CA THR A 102 23.25 2.03 7.49
C THR A 102 23.36 1.62 6.02
N ASP A 103 22.68 0.54 5.64
CA ASP A 103 22.67 0.01 4.27
C ASP A 103 21.86 0.93 3.33
N PRO A 104 22.44 1.41 2.22
CA PRO A 104 21.76 2.25 1.24
C PRO A 104 20.52 1.58 0.60
N LEU A 105 20.51 0.25 0.46
CA LEU A 105 19.40 -0.49 -0.16
C LEU A 105 18.18 -0.52 0.76
N HIS A 106 18.40 -0.68 2.07
CA HIS A 106 17.32 -0.58 3.05
C HIS A 106 16.72 0.83 3.08
N ARG A 107 17.57 1.87 3.00
CA ARG A 107 17.12 3.27 2.87
C ARG A 107 16.29 3.46 1.61
N LEU A 108 16.77 2.96 0.48
CA LEU A 108 16.08 3.05 -0.80
C LEU A 108 14.71 2.35 -0.73
N GLY A 109 14.64 1.16 -0.12
CA GLY A 109 13.41 0.42 0.07
C GLY A 109 12.34 1.22 0.82
N LEU A 110 12.70 1.74 1.99
CA LEU A 110 11.81 2.56 2.82
C LEU A 110 11.42 3.88 2.11
N PHE A 111 12.38 4.52 1.46
CA PHE A 111 12.15 5.75 0.70
C PHE A 111 11.18 5.52 -0.46
N THR A 112 11.39 4.46 -1.24
CA THR A 112 10.53 4.08 -2.36
C THR A 112 9.09 3.80 -1.89
N LEU A 113 8.92 3.19 -0.72
CA LEU A 113 7.60 3.01 -0.11
C LEU A 113 6.91 4.36 0.17
N GLY A 114 7.62 5.34 0.72
CA GLY A 114 7.07 6.68 0.99
C GLY A 114 6.79 7.50 -0.28
N CYS A 115 7.44 7.17 -1.40
CA CYS A 115 7.16 7.77 -2.70
C CYS A 115 5.92 7.19 -3.39
N CYS A 116 5.41 6.06 -2.92
CA CYS A 116 4.29 5.39 -3.57
C CYS A 116 2.99 6.20 -3.46
N PRO A 117 2.02 5.95 -4.35
CA PRO A 117 0.66 6.46 -4.16
C PRO A 117 -0.03 5.75 -2.98
N GLY A 118 -1.21 6.25 -2.63
CA GLY A 118 -2.06 5.64 -1.61
C GLY A 118 -2.39 4.17 -1.92
N GLY A 119 -2.49 3.36 -0.88
CA GLY A 119 -2.76 1.94 -0.94
C GLY A 119 -4.25 1.66 -1.12
N THR A 120 -4.60 0.62 -1.87
CA THR A 120 -6.01 0.27 -2.14
C THR A 120 -6.83 -0.08 -0.90
N SER A 121 -6.17 -0.41 0.23
CA SER A 121 -6.83 -0.66 1.51
C SER A 121 -7.26 0.61 2.24
N SER A 122 -6.76 1.80 1.87
CA SER A 122 -7.12 3.06 2.53
C SER A 122 -8.62 3.32 2.46
N ASN A 123 -9.24 3.08 1.31
CA ASN A 123 -10.68 3.26 1.10
C ASN A 123 -11.53 2.38 2.05
N PHE A 124 -11.11 1.14 2.29
CA PHE A 124 -11.77 0.23 3.22
C PHE A 124 -11.69 0.76 4.66
N TRP A 125 -10.50 1.17 5.08
CA TRP A 125 -10.30 1.70 6.43
C TRP A 125 -10.99 3.04 6.64
N THR A 126 -10.99 3.93 5.64
CA THR A 126 -11.74 5.20 5.69
C THR A 126 -13.23 4.93 5.92
N LEU A 127 -13.82 3.94 5.23
CA LEU A 127 -15.20 3.53 5.45
C LEU A 127 -15.41 2.98 6.88
N MET A 128 -14.53 2.09 7.36
CA MET A 128 -14.62 1.51 8.71
C MET A 128 -14.54 2.53 9.83
N PHE A 129 -13.77 3.60 9.63
CA PHE A 129 -13.65 4.71 10.59
C PHE A 129 -14.62 5.87 10.31
N ASN A 130 -15.66 5.68 9.49
CA ASN A 130 -16.68 6.70 9.16
C ASN A 130 -16.12 8.01 8.56
N GLY A 131 -15.01 7.92 7.83
CA GLY A 131 -14.42 9.04 7.10
C GLY A 131 -15.11 9.37 5.77
N ASP A 132 -14.61 10.40 5.09
CA ASP A 132 -15.11 10.81 3.77
C ASP A 132 -14.54 9.89 2.66
N ILE A 133 -15.33 8.87 2.29
CA ILE A 133 -14.94 7.86 1.30
C ILE A 133 -14.77 8.46 -0.10
N ASN A 134 -15.60 9.45 -0.46
CA ASN A 134 -15.51 10.11 -1.75
C ASN A 134 -14.20 10.87 -1.88
N LEU A 135 -13.76 11.52 -0.79
CA LEU A 135 -12.45 12.14 -0.74
C LEU A 135 -11.33 11.10 -0.82
N SER A 136 -11.40 10.00 -0.05
CA SER A 136 -10.41 8.90 -0.08
C SER A 136 -10.19 8.37 -1.49
N ILE A 137 -11.26 7.95 -2.17
CA ILE A 137 -11.19 7.41 -3.54
C ILE A 137 -10.60 8.45 -4.49
N THR A 138 -10.99 9.72 -4.36
CA THR A 138 -10.47 10.80 -5.19
C THR A 138 -8.97 11.03 -4.96
N MET A 139 -8.51 11.01 -3.71
CA MET A 139 -7.08 11.15 -3.38
C MET A 139 -6.25 9.97 -3.88
N THR A 140 -6.74 8.74 -3.71
CA THR A 140 -6.06 7.54 -4.25
C THR A 140 -5.97 7.61 -5.77
N ALA A 141 -7.04 8.04 -6.43
CA ALA A 141 -7.06 8.22 -7.89
C ALA A 141 -6.01 9.22 -8.37
N ILE A 142 -6.04 10.42 -7.80
CA ILE A 142 -5.13 11.51 -8.13
C ILE A 142 -3.70 11.08 -7.83
N SER A 143 -3.47 10.46 -6.67
CA SER A 143 -2.13 10.08 -6.26
C SER A 143 -1.55 9.00 -7.17
N THR A 144 -2.35 8.00 -7.53
CA THR A 144 -1.88 6.94 -8.44
C THR A 144 -1.54 7.47 -9.82
N VAL A 145 -2.33 8.39 -10.38
CA VAL A 145 -1.97 9.04 -11.66
C VAL A 145 -0.72 9.90 -11.50
N ALA A 146 -0.62 10.68 -10.42
CA ALA A 146 0.52 11.54 -10.15
C ALA A 146 1.82 10.76 -9.88
N ALA A 147 1.73 9.53 -9.38
CA ALA A 147 2.88 8.67 -9.13
C ALA A 147 3.73 8.44 -10.40
N MET A 148 3.14 8.54 -11.60
CA MET A 148 3.86 8.49 -12.88
C MET A 148 5.00 9.50 -12.97
N GLY A 149 4.80 10.70 -12.43
CA GLY A 149 5.78 11.79 -12.46
C GLY A 149 6.47 11.98 -11.13
N MET A 150 5.74 11.83 -10.02
CA MET A 150 6.25 12.10 -8.68
C MET A 150 7.23 11.03 -8.20
N MET A 151 6.97 9.74 -8.43
CA MET A 151 7.92 8.69 -8.03
C MET A 151 9.27 8.80 -8.75
N PRO A 152 9.33 8.94 -10.09
CA PRO A 152 10.61 9.19 -10.74
C PRO A 152 11.25 10.45 -10.20
N MET A 153 10.53 11.58 -10.12
CA MET A 153 11.08 12.85 -9.63
C MET A 153 11.81 12.66 -8.29
N TRP A 154 11.21 11.98 -7.32
CA TRP A 154 11.83 11.71 -6.02
C TRP A 154 13.01 10.73 -6.09
N LEU A 155 12.88 9.66 -6.87
CA LEU A 155 13.95 8.67 -7.02
C LEU A 155 15.18 9.25 -7.74
N PHE A 156 14.98 10.06 -8.79
CA PHE A 156 16.05 10.74 -9.54
C PHE A 156 16.70 11.88 -8.75
N THR A 157 16.05 12.39 -7.71
CA THR A 157 16.59 13.46 -6.84
C THR A 157 17.12 12.90 -5.53
N LEU A 158 16.29 12.79 -4.49
CA LEU A 158 16.71 12.31 -3.17
C LEU A 158 17.09 10.82 -3.18
N GLY A 159 16.44 10.00 -4.01
CA GLY A 159 16.79 8.59 -4.14
C GLY A 159 18.24 8.40 -4.58
N ARG A 160 18.73 9.22 -5.52
CA ARG A 160 20.13 9.21 -5.96
C ARG A 160 21.11 9.51 -4.81
N LYS A 161 20.79 10.49 -3.96
CA LYS A 161 21.62 10.83 -2.79
C LYS A 161 21.76 9.69 -1.78
N LEU A 162 20.74 8.84 -1.64
CA LEU A 162 20.82 7.67 -0.74
C LEU A 162 21.86 6.64 -1.20
N LEU A 163 22.26 6.70 -2.47
CA LEU A 163 23.09 5.69 -3.14
C LEU A 163 24.47 6.22 -3.51
N GLU A 164 24.65 7.54 -3.56
CA GLU A 164 25.92 8.21 -3.85
C GLU A 164 27.07 7.79 -2.93
N SER A 165 26.76 7.30 -1.72
CA SER A 165 27.75 6.79 -0.78
C SER A 165 28.39 5.46 -1.23
N ASN A 166 27.83 4.75 -2.22
CA ASN A 166 28.30 3.45 -2.67
C ASN A 166 28.68 3.48 -4.16
N ALA A 167 29.98 3.57 -4.43
CA ALA A 167 30.55 3.67 -5.77
C ALA A 167 30.23 2.48 -6.71
N ASN A 168 29.82 1.34 -6.16
CA ASN A 168 29.51 0.12 -6.92
C ASN A 168 28.02 -0.02 -7.30
N LEU A 169 27.12 0.84 -6.80
CA LEU A 169 25.68 0.68 -6.98
C LEU A 169 25.13 1.68 -8.00
N LYS A 170 25.24 1.33 -9.29
CA LYS A 170 24.60 2.07 -10.37
C LYS A 170 23.17 1.60 -10.53
N ILE A 171 22.20 2.35 -9.99
CA ILE A 171 20.79 2.06 -10.27
C ILE A 171 20.50 2.38 -11.72
N PRO A 172 19.88 1.45 -12.48
CA PRO A 172 19.44 1.71 -13.83
C PRO A 172 18.18 2.59 -13.77
N PHE A 173 18.38 3.89 -13.61
CA PHE A 173 17.27 4.83 -13.53
C PHE A 173 16.38 4.82 -14.78
N GLY A 174 16.93 4.42 -15.94
CA GLY A 174 16.14 4.12 -17.13
C GLY A 174 15.14 2.98 -16.92
N ASN A 175 15.54 1.91 -16.24
CA ASN A 175 14.67 0.78 -15.91
C ASN A 175 13.61 1.16 -14.86
N LEU A 176 13.95 2.05 -13.92
CA LEU A 176 12.97 2.61 -12.99
C LEU A 176 11.90 3.41 -13.75
N ALA A 177 12.30 4.28 -14.67
CA ALA A 177 11.38 5.07 -15.47
C ALA A 177 10.47 4.18 -16.34
N THR A 178 11.02 3.18 -17.02
CA THR A 178 10.22 2.24 -17.83
C THR A 178 9.27 1.41 -16.97
N SER A 179 9.74 0.86 -15.85
CA SER A 179 8.91 0.09 -14.92
C SER A 179 7.76 0.93 -14.36
N LEU A 180 8.02 2.20 -14.04
CA LEU A 180 6.99 3.13 -13.57
C LEU A 180 5.93 3.40 -14.64
N VAL A 181 6.35 3.64 -15.90
CA VAL A 181 5.41 3.78 -17.01
C VAL A 181 4.58 2.50 -17.18
N THR A 182 5.22 1.32 -17.17
CA THR A 182 4.53 0.03 -17.29
C THR A 182 3.53 -0.21 -16.16
N LEU A 183 3.87 0.14 -14.93
CA LEU A 183 2.99 -0.05 -13.77
C LEU A 183 1.81 0.93 -13.76
N THR A 184 1.95 2.11 -14.39
CA THR A 184 0.95 3.17 -14.27
C THR A 184 0.07 3.35 -15.52
N LEU A 185 0.54 2.96 -16.70
CA LEU A 185 -0.25 2.87 -17.93
C LEU A 185 -1.61 2.13 -17.75
N PRO A 186 -1.70 1.03 -16.98
CA PRO A 186 -2.94 0.28 -16.84
C PRO A 186 -4.08 1.06 -16.16
N ILE A 187 -3.79 2.07 -15.34
CA ILE A 187 -4.84 2.93 -14.75
C ILE A 187 -5.58 3.70 -15.84
N GLY A 188 -4.83 4.25 -16.81
CA GLY A 188 -5.42 4.93 -17.97
C GLY A 188 -6.32 3.99 -18.79
N ILE A 189 -5.91 2.73 -18.95
CA ILE A 189 -6.72 1.68 -19.59
C ILE A 189 -8.00 1.44 -18.78
N GLY A 190 -7.91 1.33 -17.46
CA GLY A 190 -9.07 1.19 -16.56
C GLY A 190 -10.08 2.32 -16.71
N ILE A 191 -9.61 3.57 -16.68
CA ILE A 191 -10.45 4.77 -16.88
C ILE A 191 -11.13 4.73 -18.26
N PHE A 192 -10.38 4.35 -19.29
CA PHE A 192 -10.91 4.23 -20.65
C PHE A 192 -11.99 3.14 -20.77
N ILE A 193 -11.78 1.98 -20.14
CA ILE A 193 -12.77 0.89 -20.08
C ILE A 193 -14.06 1.40 -19.43
N ARG A 194 -13.97 2.07 -18.27
CA ARG A 194 -15.15 2.64 -17.60
C ARG A 194 -15.89 3.63 -18.50
N LYS A 195 -15.16 4.55 -19.14
CA LYS A 195 -15.75 5.56 -20.04
C LYS A 195 -16.51 4.92 -21.21
N LYS A 196 -16.00 3.80 -21.76
CA LYS A 196 -16.60 3.14 -22.92
C LYS A 196 -17.73 2.18 -22.54
N ARG A 197 -17.57 1.40 -21.47
CA ARG A 197 -18.51 0.35 -21.03
C ARG A 197 -18.47 0.17 -19.50
N LEU A 198 -19.38 0.84 -18.79
CA LEU A 198 -19.51 0.71 -17.33
C LEU A 198 -19.73 -0.75 -16.87
N ALA A 199 -20.53 -1.53 -17.60
CA ALA A 199 -20.78 -2.94 -17.29
C ALA A 199 -19.50 -3.79 -17.24
N TRP A 200 -18.48 -3.47 -18.05
CA TRP A 200 -17.20 -4.18 -18.04
C TRP A 200 -16.37 -3.82 -16.82
N ALA A 201 -16.41 -2.55 -16.40
CA ALA A 201 -15.75 -2.11 -15.17
C ALA A 201 -16.36 -2.78 -13.94
N GLU A 202 -17.68 -2.85 -13.86
CA GLU A 202 -18.40 -3.52 -12.77
C GLU A 202 -18.15 -5.03 -12.74
N TRP A 203 -18.16 -5.69 -13.91
CA TRP A 203 -17.83 -7.10 -14.01
C TRP A 203 -16.38 -7.37 -13.57
N GLY A 204 -15.42 -6.56 -14.03
CA GLY A 204 -14.02 -6.66 -13.62
C GLY A 204 -13.83 -6.53 -12.11
N ALA A 205 -14.53 -5.56 -11.49
CA ALA A 205 -14.51 -5.38 -10.04
C ALA A 205 -15.11 -6.58 -9.27
N LYS A 206 -16.10 -7.27 -9.83
CA LYS A 206 -16.65 -8.50 -9.25
C LYS A 206 -15.67 -9.68 -9.35
N VAL A 207 -14.97 -9.82 -10.48
CA VAL A 207 -14.01 -10.90 -10.72
C VAL A 207 -12.73 -10.74 -9.90
N ILE A 208 -12.22 -9.51 -9.79
CA ILE A 208 -10.92 -9.27 -9.15
C ILE A 208 -10.94 -9.53 -7.64
N LYS A 209 -12.10 -9.37 -6.98
CA LYS A 209 -12.24 -9.57 -5.54
C LYS A 209 -11.90 -11.00 -5.09
N PRO A 210 -12.57 -12.05 -5.59
CA PRO A 210 -12.19 -13.43 -5.26
C PRO A 210 -10.81 -13.77 -5.82
N PHE A 211 -10.43 -13.25 -6.99
CA PHE A 211 -9.10 -13.48 -7.56
C PHE A 211 -7.97 -12.94 -6.67
N SER A 212 -8.18 -11.78 -6.04
CA SER A 212 -7.23 -11.17 -5.10
C SER A 212 -7.05 -12.01 -3.83
N PHE A 213 -8.06 -12.79 -3.44
CA PHE A 213 -7.90 -13.75 -2.35
C PHE A 213 -6.98 -14.91 -2.75
N PHE A 214 -7.18 -15.50 -3.94
CA PHE A 214 -6.32 -16.58 -4.42
C PHE A 214 -4.88 -16.12 -4.67
N ILE A 215 -4.68 -14.91 -5.20
CA ILE A 215 -3.33 -14.38 -5.38
C ILE A 215 -2.66 -14.13 -4.03
N LEU A 216 -3.40 -13.66 -3.02
CA LEU A 216 -2.87 -13.47 -1.67
C LEU A 216 -2.39 -14.81 -1.10
N LEU A 217 -3.16 -15.88 -1.28
CA LEU A 217 -2.74 -17.23 -0.89
C LEU A 217 -1.49 -17.70 -1.66
N PHE A 218 -1.40 -17.40 -2.96
CA PHE A 218 -0.21 -17.67 -3.77
C PHE A 218 1.02 -16.93 -3.21
N PHE A 219 0.91 -15.64 -2.92
CA PHE A 219 1.98 -14.84 -2.31
C PHE A 219 2.34 -15.34 -0.90
N MET A 220 1.35 -15.75 -0.09
CA MET A 220 1.63 -16.33 1.23
C MET A 220 2.32 -17.69 1.14
N GLY A 221 1.99 -18.54 0.16
CA GLY A 221 2.63 -19.85 0.01
C GLY A 221 3.97 -19.76 -0.71
N VAL A 222 3.92 -19.41 -1.99
CA VAL A 222 5.09 -19.34 -2.90
C VAL A 222 5.98 -18.16 -2.54
N GLY A 223 5.40 -17.01 -2.20
CA GLY A 223 6.19 -15.84 -1.80
C GLY A 223 6.92 -16.04 -0.47
N SER A 224 6.33 -16.72 0.51
CA SER A 224 7.06 -17.09 1.73
C SER A 224 8.20 -18.08 1.44
N TYR A 225 8.01 -19.03 0.53
CA TYR A 225 9.08 -19.95 0.12
C TYR A 225 10.17 -19.27 -0.70
N ASN A 226 9.82 -18.37 -1.61
CA ASN A 226 10.79 -17.67 -2.46
C ASN A 226 11.53 -16.57 -1.66
N SER A 227 10.81 -15.92 -0.75
CA SER A 227 11.30 -14.78 0.03
C SER A 227 11.66 -15.17 1.47
N TYR A 228 11.76 -16.45 1.82
CA TYR A 228 12.08 -16.85 3.20
C TYR A 228 13.40 -16.24 3.65
N LYS A 229 14.40 -16.16 2.76
CA LYS A 229 15.69 -15.50 3.04
C LYS A 229 15.51 -14.01 3.29
N VAL A 230 14.64 -13.33 2.52
CA VAL A 230 14.30 -11.91 2.72
C VAL A 230 13.62 -11.71 4.08
N ILE A 231 12.70 -12.59 4.47
CA ILE A 231 12.03 -12.56 5.78
C ILE A 231 13.05 -12.81 6.91
N LEU A 232 14.01 -13.71 6.72
CA LEU A 232 15.07 -13.97 7.70
C LEU A 232 16.08 -12.81 7.81
N MET A 233 16.23 -12.00 6.77
CA MET A 233 17.03 -10.77 6.80
C MET A 233 16.32 -9.61 7.51
N MET A 234 15.04 -9.76 7.85
CA MET A 234 14.27 -8.72 8.53
C MET A 234 14.79 -8.50 9.95
N THR A 235 15.22 -7.27 10.23
CA THR A 235 15.64 -6.86 11.57
C THR A 235 14.50 -6.18 12.32
N TRP A 236 14.57 -6.13 13.65
CA TRP A 236 13.62 -5.38 14.47
C TRP A 236 13.58 -3.89 14.07
N GLN A 237 14.71 -3.34 13.61
CA GLN A 237 14.82 -1.95 13.13
C GLN A 237 13.92 -1.71 11.91
N MET A 238 13.77 -2.70 11.02
CA MET A 238 12.89 -2.60 9.85
C MET A 238 11.41 -2.64 10.24
N VAL A 239 11.06 -3.43 11.25
CA VAL A 239 9.69 -3.47 11.80
C VAL A 239 9.35 -2.13 12.47
N VAL A 240 10.28 -1.59 13.27
CA VAL A 240 10.15 -0.25 13.87
C VAL A 240 10.06 0.83 12.80
N ALA A 241 10.88 0.76 11.74
CA ALA A 241 10.79 1.68 10.61
C ALA A 241 9.40 1.63 9.97
N GLY A 242 8.86 0.44 9.69
CA GLY A 242 7.51 0.29 9.16
C GLY A 242 6.43 0.89 10.07
N LEU A 243 6.54 0.68 11.39
CA LEU A 243 5.63 1.27 12.37
C LEU A 243 5.72 2.80 12.37
N LEU A 244 6.94 3.34 12.29
CA LEU A 244 7.17 4.80 12.21
C LEU A 244 6.62 5.38 10.92
N VAL A 245 6.76 4.72 9.77
CA VAL A 245 6.17 5.16 8.50
C VAL A 245 4.65 5.25 8.62
N VAL A 246 4.01 4.21 9.17
CA VAL A 246 2.54 4.17 9.29
C VAL A 246 2.04 5.21 10.29
N THR A 247 2.63 5.27 11.49
CA THR A 247 2.22 6.20 12.55
C THR A 247 2.52 7.66 12.19
N SER A 248 3.66 7.94 11.55
CA SER A 248 3.96 9.28 11.02
C SER A 248 2.98 9.68 9.92
N GLY A 249 2.60 8.76 9.02
CA GLY A 249 1.59 9.06 8.02
C GLY A 249 0.25 9.43 8.64
N TYR A 250 -0.23 8.67 9.63
CA TYR A 250 -1.49 9.01 10.32
C TYR A 250 -1.41 10.38 10.98
N THR A 251 -0.33 10.62 11.73
CA THR A 251 -0.17 11.85 12.52
C THR A 251 0.07 13.07 11.64
N LEU A 252 1.04 13.02 10.73
CA LEU A 252 1.37 14.14 9.85
C LEU A 252 0.23 14.44 8.87
N GLY A 253 -0.44 13.41 8.34
CA GLY A 253 -1.64 13.58 7.50
C GLY A 253 -2.79 14.24 8.26
N ALA A 254 -3.07 13.81 9.50
CA ALA A 254 -4.09 14.42 10.35
C ALA A 254 -3.74 15.86 10.74
N VAL A 255 -2.48 16.13 11.09
CA VAL A 255 -2.00 17.48 11.42
C VAL A 255 -2.16 18.40 10.22
N LEU A 256 -1.69 17.98 9.03
CA LEU A 256 -1.83 18.77 7.81
C LEU A 256 -3.31 19.08 7.50
N ALA A 257 -4.18 18.08 7.59
CA ALA A 257 -5.61 18.25 7.36
C ALA A 257 -6.29 19.19 8.39
N LYS A 258 -5.85 19.15 9.66
CA LYS A 258 -6.35 20.05 10.69
C LYS A 258 -5.86 21.49 10.49
N LEU A 259 -4.60 21.68 10.10
CA LEU A 259 -4.02 22.99 9.81
C LEU A 259 -4.70 23.70 8.64
N THR A 260 -5.25 22.93 7.70
CA THR A 260 -6.08 23.46 6.59
C THR A 260 -7.57 23.51 6.91
N CYS A 261 -7.94 23.30 8.18
CA CYS A 261 -9.31 23.40 8.70
C CYS A 261 -10.30 22.45 8.01
N LEU A 262 -9.86 21.25 7.61
CA LEU A 262 -10.76 20.24 7.04
C LEU A 262 -11.75 19.69 8.09
N PRO A 263 -12.97 19.33 7.69
CA PRO A 263 -13.94 18.73 8.60
C PRO A 263 -13.47 17.36 9.10
N PRO A 264 -13.96 16.88 10.27
CA PRO A 264 -13.44 15.67 10.92
C PRO A 264 -13.41 14.42 10.03
N LYS A 265 -14.45 14.20 9.23
CA LYS A 265 -14.51 13.06 8.29
C LYS A 265 -13.42 13.12 7.21
N GLN A 266 -13.04 14.31 6.78
CA GLN A 266 -11.97 14.50 5.80
C GLN A 266 -10.59 14.41 6.44
N VAL A 267 -10.43 14.83 7.69
CA VAL A 267 -9.20 14.60 8.46
C VAL A 267 -8.91 13.10 8.58
N ILE A 268 -9.93 12.28 8.87
CA ILE A 268 -9.81 10.81 8.90
C ILE A 268 -9.36 10.29 7.53
N ALA A 269 -10.03 10.72 6.46
CA ALA A 269 -9.70 10.27 5.10
C ALA A 269 -8.25 10.63 4.71
N VAL A 270 -7.80 11.87 4.94
CA VAL A 270 -6.43 12.29 4.63
C VAL A 270 -5.43 11.52 5.48
N SER A 271 -5.67 11.40 6.79
CA SER A 271 -4.79 10.67 7.70
C SER A 271 -4.58 9.20 7.28
N ILE A 272 -5.67 8.51 6.92
CA ILE A 272 -5.61 7.11 6.47
C ILE A 272 -4.92 6.99 5.11
N GLU A 273 -5.22 7.90 4.18
CA GLU A 273 -4.60 7.92 2.86
C GLU A 273 -3.08 8.13 2.94
N THR A 274 -2.61 9.06 3.78
CA THR A 274 -1.18 9.33 3.96
C THR A 274 -0.43 8.13 4.56
N ALA A 275 -1.04 7.44 5.53
CA ALA A 275 -0.43 6.34 6.26
C ALA A 275 -0.33 5.04 5.45
N LEU A 276 -1.40 4.72 4.72
CA LEU A 276 -1.50 3.48 3.98
C LEU A 276 -0.98 3.68 2.57
N GLN A 277 0.31 3.43 2.41
CA GLN A 277 1.02 3.42 1.13
C GLN A 277 0.67 2.21 0.28
N ASN A 278 1.12 2.18 -0.98
CA ASN A 278 1.02 1.02 -1.86
C ASN A 278 2.34 0.20 -1.90
N PRO A 279 2.54 -0.75 -0.98
CA PRO A 279 3.76 -1.57 -0.92
C PRO A 279 3.90 -2.52 -2.12
N GLY A 280 2.81 -2.90 -2.78
CA GLY A 280 2.86 -3.75 -3.97
C GLY A 280 3.55 -3.05 -5.15
N VAL A 281 3.24 -1.76 -5.36
CA VAL A 281 3.93 -0.93 -6.36
C VAL A 281 5.40 -0.77 -6.01
N ALA A 282 5.73 -0.45 -4.75
CA ALA A 282 7.12 -0.32 -4.29
C ALA A 282 7.93 -1.60 -4.51
N PHE A 283 7.37 -2.75 -4.12
CA PHE A 283 8.01 -4.06 -4.20
C PHE A 283 8.28 -4.46 -5.65
N VAL A 284 7.26 -4.39 -6.52
CA VAL A 284 7.41 -4.76 -7.94
C VAL A 284 8.36 -3.79 -8.65
N LEU A 285 8.28 -2.49 -8.35
CA LEU A 285 9.19 -1.50 -8.93
C LEU A 285 10.65 -1.85 -8.64
N LEU A 286 11.01 -2.15 -7.39
CA LEU A 286 12.38 -2.49 -7.04
C LEU A 286 12.82 -3.85 -7.60
N LYS A 287 11.93 -4.86 -7.62
CA LYS A 287 12.23 -6.17 -8.20
C LYS A 287 12.42 -6.14 -9.73
N LEU A 288 11.73 -5.26 -10.44
CA LEU A 288 11.91 -5.06 -11.88
C LEU A 288 13.12 -4.17 -12.21
N SER A 289 13.48 -3.26 -11.31
CA SER A 289 14.49 -2.24 -11.60
C SER A 289 15.88 -2.61 -11.10
N LEU A 290 16.00 -3.45 -10.08
CA LEU A 290 17.29 -3.85 -9.50
C LEU A 290 17.57 -5.33 -9.75
N GLU A 291 18.81 -5.62 -10.11
CA GLU A 291 19.29 -6.99 -10.19
C GLU A 291 19.37 -7.60 -8.79
N SER A 292 19.07 -8.89 -8.69
CA SER A 292 19.22 -9.62 -7.43
C SER A 292 20.73 -9.89 -7.20
N PRO A 293 21.26 -9.68 -5.98
CA PRO A 293 20.54 -9.63 -4.68
C PRO A 293 20.07 -8.24 -4.22
N TYR A 294 20.38 -7.17 -4.95
CA TYR A 294 20.08 -5.81 -4.51
C TYR A 294 18.58 -5.53 -4.41
N SER A 295 17.78 -6.07 -5.34
CA SER A 295 16.32 -5.96 -5.27
C SER A 295 15.72 -6.64 -4.04
N ASP A 296 16.29 -7.78 -3.62
CA ASP A 296 15.81 -8.54 -2.47
C ASP A 296 16.10 -7.78 -1.16
N LEU A 297 17.31 -7.21 -1.02
CA LEU A 297 17.70 -6.38 0.12
C LEU A 297 16.83 -5.12 0.21
N ALA A 298 16.63 -4.41 -0.92
CA ALA A 298 15.79 -3.21 -0.92
C ALA A 298 14.31 -3.51 -0.64
N ALA A 299 13.84 -4.74 -0.86
CA ALA A 299 12.46 -5.13 -0.58
C ALA A 299 12.18 -5.43 0.90
N VAL A 300 13.20 -5.75 1.73
CA VAL A 300 12.98 -6.19 3.12
C VAL A 300 12.21 -5.15 3.96
N PRO A 301 12.55 -3.84 3.95
CA PRO A 301 11.81 -2.86 4.75
C PRO A 301 10.35 -2.67 4.30
N ILE A 302 10.08 -2.88 3.01
CA ILE A 302 8.71 -2.82 2.47
C ILE A 302 7.90 -3.99 3.02
N VAL A 303 8.46 -5.19 2.99
CA VAL A 303 7.83 -6.40 3.54
C VAL A 303 7.63 -6.27 5.05
N ALA A 304 8.60 -5.72 5.79
CA ALA A 304 8.45 -5.45 7.22
C ALA A 304 7.27 -4.52 7.53
N THR A 305 7.04 -3.51 6.68
CA THR A 305 5.92 -2.57 6.85
C THR A 305 4.55 -3.23 6.65
N LEU A 306 4.46 -4.30 5.85
CA LEU A 306 3.21 -5.06 5.68
C LEU A 306 2.74 -5.72 6.98
N PHE A 307 3.67 -6.18 7.82
CA PHE A 307 3.33 -6.81 9.10
C PHE A 307 2.75 -5.83 10.13
N VAL A 308 3.01 -4.53 9.98
CA VAL A 308 2.63 -3.50 10.96
C VAL A 308 1.61 -2.49 10.44
N SER A 309 1.26 -2.51 9.15
CA SER A 309 0.26 -1.57 8.60
C SER A 309 -1.19 -2.01 8.85
N GLY A 310 -1.52 -3.27 8.58
CA GLY A 310 -2.90 -3.80 8.70
C GLY A 310 -3.28 -4.27 10.11
N PRO A 311 -2.53 -5.20 10.73
CA PRO A 311 -2.93 -5.83 12.00
C PRO A 311 -3.15 -4.84 13.16
N PRO A 312 -2.28 -3.82 13.38
CA PRO A 312 -2.53 -2.83 14.42
C PRO A 312 -3.82 -2.03 14.18
N LEU A 313 -4.14 -1.68 12.93
CA LEU A 313 -5.39 -0.97 12.62
C LEU A 313 -6.61 -1.85 12.93
N MET A 314 -6.54 -3.13 12.57
CA MET A 314 -7.61 -4.08 12.91
C MET A 314 -7.78 -4.23 14.42
N LEU A 315 -6.68 -4.32 15.17
CA LEU A 315 -6.74 -4.35 16.63
C LEU A 315 -7.37 -3.08 17.19
N THR A 316 -6.97 -1.89 16.72
CA THR A 316 -7.58 -0.63 17.19
C THR A 316 -9.08 -0.57 16.90
N TYR A 317 -9.52 -1.05 15.73
CA TYR A 317 -10.94 -1.13 15.39
C TYR A 317 -11.70 -2.11 16.30
N LEU A 318 -11.15 -3.30 16.56
CA LEU A 318 -11.77 -4.29 17.45
C LEU A 318 -11.88 -3.77 18.88
N VAL A 319 -10.85 -3.10 19.39
CA VAL A 319 -10.88 -2.45 20.71
C VAL A 319 -11.94 -1.35 20.73
N TYR A 320 -11.96 -0.46 19.72
CA TYR A 320 -12.98 0.59 19.60
C TYR A 320 -14.41 0.02 19.56
N ALA A 321 -14.65 -1.02 18.74
CA ALA A 321 -15.94 -1.69 18.62
C ALA A 321 -16.36 -2.37 19.93
N SER A 322 -15.42 -3.03 20.61
CA SER A 322 -15.67 -3.66 21.91
C SER A 322 -16.03 -2.61 22.97
N LEU A 323 -15.26 -1.52 23.05
CA LEU A 323 -15.54 -0.42 23.97
C LEU A 323 -16.92 0.20 23.70
N ARG A 324 -17.32 0.36 22.43
CA ARG A 324 -18.66 0.87 22.09
C ARG A 324 -19.78 -0.11 22.50
N HIS A 325 -19.55 -1.41 22.32
CA HIS A 325 -20.49 -2.45 22.74
C HIS A 325 -20.65 -2.51 24.26
N PHE A 326 -19.56 -2.37 25.03
CA PHE A 326 -19.58 -2.41 26.49
C PHE A 326 -20.02 -1.09 27.14
N CYS A 327 -19.76 0.06 26.52
CA CYS A 327 -20.12 1.37 27.09
C CYS A 327 -21.53 1.86 26.76
N GLY A 328 -22.32 1.17 25.92
CA GLY A 328 -23.72 1.52 25.64
C GLY A 328 -23.95 2.91 25.03
N CYS A 329 -22.91 3.62 24.59
CA CYS A 329 -23.00 5.01 24.15
C CYS A 329 -23.62 5.14 22.74
N CYS A 330 -24.86 5.62 22.76
CA CYS A 330 -25.72 6.29 21.78
C CYS A 330 -25.61 5.92 20.28
N PRO A 331 -26.76 5.70 19.61
CA PRO A 331 -26.82 5.62 18.16
C PRO A 331 -26.48 7.00 17.58
N ASP A 332 -25.57 7.04 16.60
CA ASP A 332 -25.35 8.23 15.80
C ASP A 332 -26.71 8.72 15.26
N SER A 333 -27.02 9.99 15.46
CA SER A 333 -28.17 10.64 14.84
C SER A 333 -28.19 10.25 13.37
N LYS A 334 -29.25 9.53 12.95
CA LYS A 334 -29.50 9.22 11.54
C LYS A 334 -29.27 10.51 10.74
N PRO A 335 -28.41 10.53 9.71
CA PRO A 335 -28.50 11.60 8.74
C PRO A 335 -29.89 11.46 8.11
N ALA A 336 -30.77 12.40 8.43
CA ALA A 336 -31.85 12.72 7.51
C ALA A 336 -31.18 12.97 6.16
N ASP A 337 -31.63 12.24 5.14
CA ASP A 337 -31.21 12.36 3.74
C ASP A 337 -30.03 11.46 3.28
N ALA A 338 -29.80 10.31 3.92
CA ALA A 338 -29.09 9.22 3.25
C ALA A 338 -30.03 8.52 2.25
N GLU A 339 -29.96 8.89 0.97
CA GLU A 339 -30.57 8.10 -0.11
C GLU A 339 -30.08 6.63 -0.02
N PRO A 340 -30.96 5.62 -0.09
CA PRO A 340 -30.62 4.22 0.18
C PRO A 340 -29.56 3.59 -0.75
N LYS A 341 -29.20 4.26 -1.86
CA LYS A 341 -28.45 3.67 -2.97
C LYS A 341 -26.98 3.37 -2.68
N HIS A 342 -26.35 4.03 -1.72
CA HIS A 342 -24.90 3.85 -1.47
C HIS A 342 -24.57 2.76 -0.42
N GLN A 343 -25.52 2.40 0.44
CA GLN A 343 -25.34 1.35 1.45
C GLN A 343 -25.64 -0.04 0.87
N GLU A 344 -26.54 -0.12 -0.12
CA GLU A 344 -26.76 -1.30 -0.95
C GLU A 344 -25.53 -1.62 -1.81
N ALA A 345 -24.88 -0.63 -2.41
CA ALA A 345 -23.66 -0.84 -3.21
C ALA A 345 -22.48 -1.37 -2.39
N ALA A 346 -22.31 -0.91 -1.13
CA ALA A 346 -21.27 -1.43 -0.24
C ALA A 346 -21.57 -2.85 0.26
N THR A 347 -22.85 -3.20 0.41
CA THR A 347 -23.30 -4.55 0.82
C THR A 347 -23.24 -5.54 -0.36
N GLU A 348 -23.64 -5.14 -1.57
CA GLU A 348 -23.52 -5.94 -2.80
C GLU A 348 -22.06 -6.22 -3.18
N LEU A 349 -21.15 -5.31 -2.83
CA LEU A 349 -19.71 -5.51 -2.97
C LEU A 349 -19.17 -6.59 -2.01
N ILE A 350 -19.90 -7.00 -0.98
CA ILE A 350 -19.46 -7.95 0.07
C ILE A 350 -20.21 -9.28 0.00
N THR A 351 -21.51 -9.32 -0.33
CA THR A 351 -22.34 -10.54 -0.23
C THR A 351 -22.65 -11.23 -1.55
N GLY A 352 -22.39 -10.60 -2.71
CA GLY A 352 -22.58 -11.23 -4.02
C GLY A 352 -24.03 -11.67 -4.33
N GLN A 353 -25.02 -11.19 -3.59
CA GLN A 353 -26.43 -11.50 -3.82
C GLN A 353 -27.12 -10.34 -4.53
N THR A 354 -27.37 -10.47 -5.83
CA THR A 354 -28.35 -9.66 -6.55
C THR A 354 -29.75 -10.17 -6.22
N ASN A 355 -30.53 -9.41 -5.46
CA ASN A 355 -31.96 -9.67 -5.29
C ASN A 355 -32.70 -9.33 -6.60
N VAL A 356 -32.96 -10.35 -7.42
CA VAL A 356 -33.88 -10.25 -8.55
C VAL A 356 -35.30 -10.22 -7.97
N LYS A 357 -35.91 -9.04 -7.92
CA LYS A 357 -37.38 -8.92 -7.78
C LYS A 357 -38.02 -9.42 -9.07
N VAL A 358 -38.52 -10.65 -9.03
CA VAL A 358 -39.50 -11.13 -10.03
C VAL A 358 -40.82 -10.40 -9.74
N GLY A 359 -41.12 -9.39 -10.54
CA GLY A 359 -42.43 -8.76 -10.55
C GLY A 359 -43.41 -9.67 -11.28
N SER A 360 -44.33 -10.26 -10.53
CA SER A 360 -45.57 -10.83 -11.04
C SER A 360 -46.56 -9.69 -11.32
N VAL A 361 -46.86 -9.43 -12.60
CA VAL A 361 -48.22 -9.21 -13.13
C VAL A 361 -48.21 -9.68 -14.58
#